data_AF-A0A096ATH2-F1
#
_entry.id   AF-A0A096ATH2-F1
#
_cell.length_a   1.000
_cell.length_b   1.000
_cell.length_c   1.000
_cell.angle_alpha   90.00
_cell.angle_beta   90.00
_cell.angle_gamma   90.00
#
_symmetry.space_group_name_H-M   'P 1'
#
loop_
_entity.id
_entity.type
_entity.pdbx_description
1 polymer ?
#
loop_
_entity_poly.entity_id
_entity_poly.type
_entity_poly.pdbx_seq_one_letter_code
_entity_poly.pdbx_strand_id
1 'polypeptide(L)'
;MEFAKLTKQMLETFKKKNADYGDSTTQTFKEFGLTSYAIRLNDKLNRIKSFCKKGGLEVKDESCIDTLMDMASYCLLAVMDIKNQKE
;
A
#
# COMPACT_ATOMS: atom_id res chain seq x y z
N MET A 1 -15.16 -11.12 13.09
CA MET A 1 -15.27 -11.10 11.62
C MET A 1 -13.87 -10.95 11.04
N GLU A 2 -13.56 -11.66 9.95
CA GLU A 2 -12.19 -11.72 9.40
C GLU A 2 -11.68 -10.37 8.88
N PHE A 3 -12.56 -9.58 8.25
CA PHE A 3 -12.25 -8.23 7.78
C PHE A 3 -11.67 -7.33 8.88
N ALA A 4 -12.23 -7.40 10.10
CA ALA A 4 -11.74 -6.61 11.24
C ALA A 4 -10.33 -7.01 11.70
N LYS A 5 -9.94 -8.28 11.52
CA LYS A 5 -8.57 -8.72 11.83
C LYS A 5 -7.59 -8.17 10.80
N LEU A 6 -7.94 -8.24 9.52
CA LEU A 6 -7.11 -7.73 8.42
C LEU A 6 -6.89 -6.22 8.54
N THR A 7 -7.95 -5.45 8.84
CA THR A 7 -7.79 -4.00 9.04
C THR A 7 -6.95 -3.68 10.27
N LYS A 8 -7.04 -4.48 11.35
CA LYS A 8 -6.16 -4.34 12.51
C LYS A 8 -4.71 -4.64 12.16
N GLN A 9 -4.44 -5.72 11.42
CA GLN A 9 -3.09 -6.04 10.93
C GLN A 9 -2.53 -4.92 10.06
N MET A 10 -3.34 -4.39 9.14
CA MET A 10 -2.96 -3.26 8.28
C MET A 10 -2.57 -2.03 9.10
N LEU A 11 -3.36 -1.69 10.13
CA LEU A 11 -3.08 -0.58 11.03
C LEU A 11 -1.76 -0.77 11.79
N GLU A 12 -1.50 -1.97 12.30
CA GLU A 12 -0.25 -2.25 13.02
C GLU A 12 0.97 -2.18 12.08
N THR A 13 0.85 -2.69 10.85
CA THR A 13 1.90 -2.54 9.81
C THR A 13 2.13 -1.07 9.48
N PHE A 14 1.06 -0.29 9.31
CA PHE A 14 1.16 1.15 9.06
C PHE A 14 1.90 1.87 10.20
N LYS A 15 1.53 1.61 11.47
CA LYS A 15 2.21 2.20 12.65
C LYS A 15 3.70 1.88 12.68
N LYS A 16 4.07 0.62 12.43
CA LYS A 16 5.49 0.20 12.38
C LYS A 16 6.24 0.93 11.26
N LYS A 17 5.70 0.89 10.03
CA LYS A 17 6.33 1.57 8.88
C LYS A 17 6.46 3.08 9.10
N ASN A 18 5.49 3.72 9.72
CA ASN A 18 5.54 5.16 9.99
C ASN A 18 6.57 5.53 11.08
N ALA A 19 6.83 4.62 12.02
CA ALA A 19 7.91 4.77 13.01
C ALA A 19 9.31 4.56 12.38
N ASP A 20 9.43 3.63 11.43
CA ASP A 20 10.72 3.23 10.84
C ASP A 20 11.14 4.08 9.62
N TYR A 21 10.21 4.51 8.76
CA TYR A 21 10.52 5.09 7.44
C TYR A 21 10.21 6.59 7.29
N GLY A 22 9.56 7.21 8.28
CA GLY A 22 9.12 8.61 8.18
C GLY A 22 8.21 8.90 6.97
N ASP A 23 7.93 10.18 6.75
CA ASP A 23 6.92 10.73 5.82
C ASP A 23 7.26 10.55 4.32
N SER A 24 8.08 9.57 3.93
CA SER A 24 8.64 9.44 2.56
C SER A 24 7.60 9.34 1.45
N THR A 25 6.51 8.60 1.68
CA THR A 25 5.40 8.48 0.72
C THR A 25 4.68 9.82 0.56
N THR A 26 4.39 10.48 1.68
CA THR A 26 3.78 11.81 1.75
C THR A 26 4.68 12.89 1.13
N GLN A 27 6.01 12.83 1.32
CA GLN A 27 6.96 13.73 0.68
C GLN A 27 6.92 13.58 -0.84
N THR A 28 6.91 12.34 -1.33
CA THR A 28 6.76 12.08 -2.77
C THR A 28 5.41 12.59 -3.28
N PHE A 29 4.36 12.49 -2.48
CA PHE A 29 3.06 13.05 -2.82
C PHE A 29 3.07 14.58 -2.84
N LYS A 30 3.76 15.26 -1.91
CA LYS A 30 3.94 16.73 -1.94
C LYS A 30 4.65 17.18 -3.21
N GLU A 31 5.58 16.38 -3.73
CA GLU A 31 6.34 16.70 -4.94
C GLU A 31 5.58 16.37 -6.24
N PHE A 32 4.93 15.21 -6.34
CA PHE A 32 4.35 14.70 -7.59
C PHE A 32 2.82 14.53 -7.57
N GLY A 33 2.17 14.88 -6.46
CA GLY A 33 0.74 14.72 -6.26
C GLY A 33 0.27 13.26 -6.36
N LEU A 34 -0.98 13.09 -6.78
CA LEU A 34 -1.62 11.78 -6.93
C LEU A 34 -0.91 10.83 -7.90
N THR A 35 -0.14 11.35 -8.85
CA THR A 35 0.65 10.54 -9.78
C THR A 35 1.59 9.60 -9.03
N SER A 36 2.16 10.03 -7.90
CA SER A 36 3.03 9.20 -7.07
C SER A 36 2.33 7.95 -6.50
N TYR A 37 1.05 8.07 -6.13
CA TYR A 37 0.23 6.94 -5.67
C TYR A 37 -0.19 6.05 -6.83
N ALA A 38 -0.55 6.64 -7.98
CA ALA A 38 -0.94 5.89 -9.17
C ALA A 38 0.18 4.97 -9.66
N ILE A 39 1.42 5.45 -9.70
CA ILE A 39 2.60 4.65 -10.08
C ILE A 39 2.81 3.49 -9.09
N ARG A 40 2.83 3.78 -7.78
CA ARG A 40 3.04 2.76 -6.75
C ARG A 40 1.97 1.67 -6.72
N LEU A 41 0.71 2.04 -7.00
CA LEU A 41 -0.40 1.09 -7.13
C LEU A 41 -0.27 0.27 -8.42
N ASN A 42 0.15 0.89 -9.52
CA ASN A 42 0.38 0.18 -10.77
C ASN A 42 1.49 -0.88 -10.64
N ASP A 43 2.58 -0.56 -9.95
CA ASP A 43 3.67 -1.52 -9.70
C ASP A 43 3.17 -2.76 -8.93
N LYS A 44 2.35 -2.54 -7.89
CA LYS A 44 1.72 -3.63 -7.12
C LYS A 44 0.72 -4.41 -7.96
N LEU A 45 -0.07 -3.74 -8.79
CA LEU A 45 -0.98 -4.40 -9.71
C LEU A 45 -0.22 -5.27 -10.72
N ASN A 46 0.93 -4.81 -11.21
CA ASN A 46 1.77 -5.60 -12.11
C ASN A 46 2.31 -6.86 -11.41
N ARG A 47 2.61 -6.76 -10.11
CA ARG A 47 2.95 -7.94 -9.30
C ARG A 47 1.78 -8.91 -9.15
N ILE A 48 0.57 -8.41 -8.86
CA ILE A 48 -0.65 -9.25 -8.84
C ILE A 48 -0.83 -9.99 -10.17
N LYS A 49 -0.70 -9.27 -11.29
CA LYS A 49 -0.75 -9.88 -12.63
C LYS A 49 0.31 -10.98 -12.81
N SER A 50 1.51 -10.81 -12.24
CA SER A 50 2.56 -11.83 -12.25
C SER A 50 2.17 -13.09 -11.49
N PHE A 51 1.56 -12.96 -10.30
CA PHE A 51 1.03 -14.11 -9.55
C PHE A 51 -0.05 -14.85 -10.35
N CYS A 52 -0.99 -14.13 -10.95
CA CYS A 52 -2.05 -14.72 -11.77
C CYS A 52 -1.49 -15.52 -12.96
N LYS A 53 -0.41 -15.03 -13.60
CA LYS A 53 0.23 -15.70 -14.74
C LYS A 53 1.03 -16.94 -14.32
N LYS A 54 1.65 -16.92 -13.14
CA LYS A 54 2.49 -18.03 -12.64
C LYS A 54 1.68 -19.15 -11.98
N GLY A 55 0.40 -18.92 -11.66
CA GLY A 55 -0.48 -19.92 -11.03
C GLY A 55 -0.15 -20.21 -9.56
N GLY A 56 0.73 -19.42 -8.94
CA GLY A 56 1.13 -19.54 -7.53
C GLY A 56 0.93 -18.22 -6.79
N LEU A 57 0.49 -18.31 -5.53
CA LEU A 57 0.20 -17.16 -4.67
C LEU A 57 1.42 -16.66 -3.87
N GLU A 58 2.60 -17.25 -4.09
CA GLU A 58 3.83 -16.97 -3.34
C GLU A 58 5.05 -16.92 -4.26
N VAL A 59 5.97 -16.00 -3.97
CA VAL A 59 7.34 -16.00 -4.48
C VAL A 59 8.24 -15.67 -3.30
N LYS A 60 9.17 -16.57 -2.94
CA LYS A 60 10.24 -16.56 -1.91
C LYS A 60 10.16 -15.60 -0.70
N ASP A 61 9.84 -14.33 -0.88
CA ASP A 61 9.88 -13.29 0.16
C ASP A 61 8.60 -12.41 0.27
N GLU A 62 7.57 -12.62 -0.57
CA GLU A 62 6.32 -11.85 -0.51
C GLU A 62 5.13 -12.59 -1.14
N SER A 63 3.99 -12.55 -0.44
CA SER A 63 2.76 -13.21 -0.90
C SER A 63 1.83 -12.29 -1.70
N CYS A 64 0.91 -12.89 -2.44
CA CYS A 64 -0.21 -12.20 -3.09
C CYS A 64 -1.06 -11.42 -2.05
N ILE A 65 -1.26 -12.00 -0.87
CA ILE A 65 -2.02 -11.37 0.23
C ILE A 65 -1.30 -10.12 0.72
N ASP A 66 0.02 -10.18 0.96
CA ASP A 66 0.80 -9.01 1.40
C ASP A 66 0.71 -7.88 0.37
N THR A 67 0.77 -8.22 -0.92
CA THR A 67 0.64 -7.24 -2.00
C THR A 67 -0.73 -6.56 -1.99
N LEU A 68 -1.80 -7.32 -1.78
CA LEU A 68 -3.16 -6.77 -1.67
C LEU A 68 -3.33 -5.89 -0.41
N MET A 69 -2.77 -6.30 0.72
CA MET A 69 -2.77 -5.53 1.96
C MET A 69 -1.99 -4.21 1.83
N ASP A 70 -0.88 -4.23 1.11
CA ASP A 70 -0.11 -3.04 0.78
C ASP A 70 -0.89 -2.11 -0.14
N MET A 71 -1.58 -2.62 -1.18
CA MET A 71 -2.45 -1.80 -2.03
C MET A 71 -3.54 -1.09 -1.22
N ALA A 72 -4.20 -1.81 -0.30
CA ALA A 72 -5.20 -1.21 0.60
C ALA A 72 -4.58 -0.10 1.48
N SER A 73 -3.38 -0.31 1.99
CA SER A 73 -2.64 0.68 2.77
C SER A 73 -2.32 1.94 1.95
N TYR A 74 -1.82 1.78 0.71
CA TYR A 74 -1.53 2.91 -0.18
C TYR A 74 -2.78 3.70 -0.58
N CYS A 75 -3.92 3.02 -0.76
CA CYS A 75 -5.19 3.71 -0.99
C CYS A 75 -5.59 4.59 0.20
N LEU A 76 -5.44 4.10 1.44
CA LEU A 76 -5.76 4.90 2.63
C LEU A 76 -4.78 6.06 2.83
N LEU A 77 -3.49 5.84 2.59
CA LEU A 77 -2.47 6.89 2.60
C LEU A 77 -2.83 8.02 1.61
N ALA A 78 -3.19 7.67 0.37
CA ALA A 78 -3.62 8.65 -0.61
C ALA A 78 -4.85 9.46 -0.14
N VAL A 79 -5.83 8.79 0.47
CA VAL A 79 -7.00 9.48 1.04
C VAL A 79 -6.61 10.46 2.15
N MET A 80 -5.70 10.04 3.05
CA MET A 80 -5.20 10.91 4.12
C MET A 80 -4.50 12.14 3.56
N ASP A 81 -3.60 11.95 2.60
CA ASP A 81 -2.84 13.02 1.98
C ASP A 81 -3.72 14.01 1.20
N ILE A 82 -4.72 13.52 0.47
CA ILE A 82 -5.72 14.37 -0.21
C ILE A 82 -6.53 15.19 0.80
N LYS A 83 -6.88 14.60 1.95
CA LYS A 83 -7.62 15.32 3.01
C LYS A 83 -6.76 16.40 3.64
N ASN A 84 -5.50 16.06 3.97
CA ASN A 84 -4.56 16.99 4.57
C ASN A 84 -4.17 18.16 3.64
N GLN A 85 -4.29 18.02 2.32
CA GLN A 85 -4.10 19.12 1.37
C GLN A 85 -5.29 20.11 1.30
N LYS A 86 -6.47 19.70 1.77
CA LYS A 86 -7.70 20.52 1.73
C LYS A 86 -7.93 21.31 3.02
N GLU A 87 -7.15 21.02 4.06
CA GLU A 87 -7.08 21.78 5.32
C GLU A 87 -5.99 22.85 5.21
#